data_AF-A0A2G2N244-F1
#
_entry.id   AF-A0A2G2N244-F1
#
_cell.length_a   1.000
_cell.length_b   1.000
_cell.length_c   1.000
_cell.angle_alpha   90.00
_cell.angle_beta   90.00
_cell.angle_gamma   90.00
#
_symmetry.space_group_name_H-M   'P 1'
#
loop_
_entity.id
_entity.type
_entity.pdbx_description
1 polymer ?
#
loop_
_entity_poly.entity_id
_entity_poly.type
_entity_poly.pdbx_seq_one_letter_code
_entity_poly.pdbx_strand_id
1 'polypeptide(L)'
;MLGLLGVLVLIAIGFFFGRINEARHFASLDVREAQLAYITVTNTKQIPDGISASVFVNGNVVISIDYFKRIGAALRGLVGGRMGTYTTLVERARREAIVRMKTEAAANDMTHIANLRLETASVFKNAKTDIGSIEVFAYGTALR
;
A
#
# COMPACT_ATOMS: atom_id res chain seq x y z
N MET A 1 8.74 39.99 4.99
CA MET A 1 9.13 39.13 3.85
C MET A 1 9.92 37.88 4.26
N LEU A 2 10.85 37.92 5.23
CA LEU A 2 11.62 36.72 5.63
C LEU A 2 10.79 35.53 6.14
N GLY A 3 9.68 35.76 6.85
CA GLY A 3 8.84 34.67 7.38
C GLY A 3 8.14 33.85 6.30
N LEU A 4 7.64 34.50 5.24
CA LEU A 4 6.95 33.82 4.14
C LEU A 4 7.94 32.96 3.31
N LEU A 5 9.15 33.49 3.08
CA LEU A 5 10.20 32.76 2.37
C LEU A 5 10.58 31.48 3.13
N GLY A 6 10.73 31.56 4.46
CA GLY A 6 11.03 30.39 5.30
C GLY A 6 9.94 29.31 5.23
N VAL A 7 8.66 29.69 5.28
CA VAL A 7 7.54 28.75 5.14
C VAL A 7 7.54 28.07 3.77
N LEU A 8 7.75 28.83 2.69
CA LEU A 8 7.82 28.28 1.33
C LEU A 8 8.98 27.28 1.16
N VAL A 9 10.13 27.56 1.76
CA VAL A 9 11.28 26.64 1.76
C VAL A 9 10.95 25.34 2.48
N LEU A 10 10.31 25.40 3.66
CA LEU A 10 9.90 24.19 4.40
C LEU A 10 8.87 23.35 3.63
N ILE A 11 7.91 24.01 2.95
CA ILE A 11 6.94 23.34 2.08
C ILE A 11 7.66 22.65 0.90
N ALA A 12 8.60 23.34 0.26
CA ALA A 12 9.36 22.79 -0.86
C ALA A 12 10.16 21.55 -0.42
N ILE A 13 10.88 21.65 0.70
CA ILE A 13 11.63 20.52 1.28
C ILE A 13 10.68 19.35 1.52
N GLY A 14 9.57 19.55 2.25
CA GLY A 14 8.60 18.49 2.52
C GLY A 14 8.04 17.83 1.24
N PHE A 15 7.74 18.64 0.22
CA PHE A 15 7.27 18.15 -1.08
C PHE A 15 8.31 17.28 -1.81
N PHE A 16 9.56 17.74 -1.91
CA PHE A 16 10.63 17.01 -2.58
C PHE A 16 10.97 15.71 -1.87
N PHE A 17 11.17 15.74 -0.55
CA PHE A 17 11.47 14.55 0.23
C PHE A 17 10.31 13.55 0.22
N GLY A 18 9.06 14.02 0.28
CA GLY A 18 7.87 13.17 0.16
C GLY A 18 7.81 12.43 -1.18
N ARG A 19 8.05 13.12 -2.30
CA ARG A 19 8.13 12.49 -3.63
C ARG A 19 9.26 11.48 -3.74
N ILE A 20 10.44 11.82 -3.23
CA ILE A 20 11.60 10.92 -3.27
C ILE A 20 11.30 9.65 -2.46
N ASN A 21 10.72 9.79 -1.27
CA ASN A 21 10.38 8.65 -0.42
C ASN A 21 9.32 7.75 -1.08
N GLU A 22 8.30 8.33 -1.71
CA GLU A 22 7.30 7.57 -2.47
C GLU A 22 7.94 6.81 -3.63
N ALA A 23 8.76 7.47 -4.44
CA ALA A 23 9.44 6.83 -5.57
C ALA A 23 10.37 5.70 -5.13
N ARG A 24 11.12 5.90 -4.03
CA ARG A 24 11.98 4.85 -3.43
C ARG A 24 11.16 3.67 -2.91
N HIS A 25 10.00 3.93 -2.31
CA HIS A 25 9.12 2.86 -1.85
C HIS A 25 8.56 2.05 -3.03
N PHE A 26 8.14 2.70 -4.12
CA PHE A 26 7.74 1.97 -5.33
C PHE A 26 8.89 1.12 -5.91
N ALA A 27 10.09 1.68 -6.01
CA ALA A 27 11.26 0.93 -6.47
C ALA A 27 11.58 -0.27 -5.56
N SER A 28 11.41 -0.13 -4.23
CA SER A 28 11.61 -1.25 -3.30
C SER A 28 10.50 -2.30 -3.39
N LEU A 29 9.27 -1.91 -3.73
CA LEU A 29 8.16 -2.82 -4.00
C LEU A 29 8.43 -3.63 -5.26
N ASP A 30 8.88 -3.00 -6.35
CA ASP A 30 9.19 -3.69 -7.61
C ASP A 30 10.21 -4.81 -7.40
N VAL A 31 11.28 -4.53 -6.64
CA VAL A 31 12.31 -5.51 -6.31
C VAL A 31 11.76 -6.67 -5.47
N ARG A 32 10.99 -6.37 -4.42
CA ARG A 32 10.44 -7.41 -3.52
C ARG A 32 9.36 -8.25 -4.18
N GLU A 33 8.52 -7.65 -5.03
CA GLU A 33 7.53 -8.38 -5.82
C GLU A 33 8.20 -9.33 -6.81
N ALA A 34 9.29 -8.90 -7.47
CA ALA A 34 10.08 -9.77 -8.34
C ALA A 34 10.71 -10.95 -7.56
N GLN A 35 11.24 -10.70 -6.37
CA GLN A 35 11.80 -11.74 -5.50
C GLN A 35 10.75 -12.77 -5.07
N LEU A 36 9.50 -12.35 -4.87
CA LEU A 36 8.38 -13.19 -4.41
C LEU A 36 7.45 -13.62 -5.55
N ALA A 37 7.90 -13.47 -6.81
CA ALA A 37 7.12 -13.80 -7.99
C ALA A 37 6.82 -15.30 -8.11
N TYR A 38 7.68 -16.15 -7.54
CA TYR A 38 7.51 -17.61 -7.51
C TYR A 38 6.33 -18.07 -6.64
N ILE A 39 5.80 -17.21 -5.76
CA ILE A 39 4.63 -17.51 -4.95
C ILE A 39 3.37 -17.18 -5.74
N THR A 40 2.66 -18.22 -6.16
CA THR A 40 1.37 -18.10 -6.86
C THR A 40 0.29 -17.65 -5.88
N VAL A 41 -0.53 -16.68 -6.27
CA VAL A 41 -1.63 -16.18 -5.43
C VAL A 41 -2.93 -16.26 -6.20
N THR A 42 -3.95 -16.85 -5.59
CA THR A 42 -5.29 -16.95 -6.15
C THR A 42 -6.33 -16.38 -5.18
N ASN A 43 -7.42 -15.84 -5.73
CA ASN A 43 -8.57 -15.37 -4.94
C ASN A 43 -9.67 -16.43 -4.81
N THR A 44 -9.50 -17.60 -5.46
CA THR A 44 -10.48 -18.69 -5.40
C THR A 44 -10.42 -19.40 -4.05
N LYS A 45 -11.58 -19.90 -3.61
CA LYS A 45 -11.70 -20.78 -2.45
C LYS A 45 -11.29 -22.22 -2.77
N GLN A 46 -11.17 -22.57 -4.05
CA GLN A 46 -10.78 -23.91 -4.46
C GLN A 46 -9.31 -24.13 -4.14
N ILE A 47 -9.05 -25.13 -3.31
CA ILE A 47 -7.72 -25.58 -2.95
C ILE A 47 -7.36 -26.71 -3.93
N PRO A 48 -6.17 -26.67 -4.56
CA PRO A 48 -5.69 -27.77 -5.40
C PRO A 48 -5.58 -29.08 -4.61
N ASP A 49 -5.72 -30.22 -5.28
CA ASP A 49 -5.42 -31.51 -4.66
C ASP A 49 -3.92 -31.66 -4.40
N GLY A 50 -3.54 -32.51 -3.45
CA GLY A 50 -2.14 -32.83 -3.18
C GLY A 50 -1.41 -31.87 -2.23
N ILE A 51 -2.14 -31.08 -1.42
CA ILE A 51 -1.53 -30.20 -0.41
C ILE A 51 -0.90 -31.02 0.72
N SER A 52 0.37 -30.75 1.01
CA SER A 52 1.14 -31.37 2.09
C SER A 52 1.07 -30.57 3.40
N ALA A 53 0.91 -29.24 3.31
CA ALA A 53 0.81 -28.36 4.47
C ALA A 53 0.00 -27.10 4.15
N SER A 54 -0.59 -26.50 5.19
CA SER A 54 -1.28 -25.23 5.08
C SER A 54 -1.00 -24.34 6.29
N VAL A 55 -0.92 -23.03 6.08
CA VAL A 55 -0.75 -22.03 7.14
C VAL A 55 -1.50 -20.76 6.77
N PHE A 56 -2.15 -20.14 7.75
CA PHE A 56 -2.74 -18.82 7.55
C PHE A 56 -1.62 -17.78 7.46
N VAL A 57 -1.69 -16.91 6.45
CA VAL A 57 -0.72 -15.83 6.25
C VAL A 57 -1.44 -14.51 6.04
N ASN A 58 -0.80 -13.43 6.45
CA ASN A 58 -1.34 -12.10 6.43
C ASN A 58 -0.27 -11.01 6.24
N GLY A 59 -0.70 -9.84 5.83
CA GLY A 59 0.15 -8.67 5.65
C GLY A 59 -0.66 -7.42 5.87
N ASN A 60 -0.30 -6.65 6.88
CA ASN A 60 -0.94 -5.38 7.19
C ASN A 60 0.00 -4.22 6.88
N VAL A 61 -0.56 -3.13 6.35
CA VAL A 61 0.14 -1.85 6.26
C VAL A 61 -0.83 -0.70 6.50
N VAL A 62 -0.38 0.30 7.24
CA VAL A 62 -1.03 1.61 7.35
C VAL A 62 -0.16 2.64 6.67
N ILE A 63 -0.73 3.36 5.70
CA ILE A 63 -0.03 4.40 4.95
C ILE A 63 -0.79 5.71 5.06
N SER A 64 -0.13 6.74 5.58
CA SER A 64 -0.65 8.10 5.62
C SER A 64 -0.37 8.86 4.32
N ILE A 65 -1.28 9.76 3.97
CA ILE A 65 -1.08 10.70 2.85
C ILE A 65 -0.16 11.84 3.28
N ASP A 66 0.74 12.26 2.39
CA ASP A 66 1.55 13.45 2.63
C ASP A 66 0.65 14.70 2.70
N TYR A 67 0.86 15.55 3.70
CA TYR A 67 0.04 16.74 3.93
C TYR A 67 0.00 17.69 2.71
N PHE A 68 1.12 17.81 1.98
CA PHE A 68 1.24 18.69 0.80
C PHE A 68 0.47 18.18 -0.42
N LYS A 69 0.33 16.86 -0.52
CA LYS A 69 -0.47 16.20 -1.56
C LYS A 69 -1.97 16.47 -1.40
N ARG A 70 -2.43 16.74 -0.17
CA ARG A 70 -3.81 17.19 0.11
C ARG A 70 -4.10 18.58 -0.47
N ILE A 71 -3.15 19.51 -0.36
CA ILE A 71 -3.29 20.88 -0.90
C ILE A 71 -3.40 20.85 -2.44
N GLY A 72 -2.55 20.05 -3.11
CA GLY A 72 -2.62 19.87 -4.56
C GLY A 72 -3.87 19.12 -5.04
N ALA A 73 -4.46 18.26 -4.19
CA ALA A 73 -5.71 17.55 -4.48
C ALA A 73 -6.93 18.48 -4.35
N ALA A 74 -6.93 19.42 -3.39
CA ALA A 74 -7.99 20.42 -3.22
C ALA A 74 -8.13 21.34 -4.46
N LEU A 75 -7.00 21.71 -5.08
CA LEU A 75 -6.99 22.50 -6.33
C LEU A 75 -7.52 21.71 -7.54
N ARG A 76 -7.34 20.37 -7.57
CA ARG A 76 -7.82 19.50 -8.67
C ARG A 76 -9.27 19.03 -8.51
N GLY A 77 -9.84 19.12 -7.30
CA GLY A 77 -11.23 18.75 -7.04
C GLY A 77 -12.26 19.57 -7.83
N LEU A 78 -11.89 20.76 -8.31
CA LEU A 78 -12.78 21.66 -9.05
C LEU A 78 -12.97 21.27 -10.53
N VAL A 79 -12.08 20.45 -11.10
CA VAL A 79 -12.09 20.10 -12.54
C VAL A 79 -12.65 18.68 -12.80
N GLY A 80 -12.79 17.87 -11.75
CA GLY A 80 -13.17 16.46 -11.86
C GLY A 80 -12.06 15.55 -12.41
N GLY A 81 -12.27 14.23 -12.36
CA GLY A 81 -11.31 13.21 -12.85
C GLY A 81 -10.73 12.30 -11.76
N ARG A 82 -9.81 11.38 -12.15
CA ARG A 82 -9.13 10.47 -11.20
C ARG A 82 -8.25 11.28 -10.25
N MET A 83 -8.47 11.11 -8.95
CA MET A 83 -7.61 11.67 -7.90
C MET A 83 -6.32 10.86 -7.82
N GLY A 84 -5.36 11.13 -8.73
CA GLY A 84 -4.11 10.37 -8.85
C GLY A 84 -3.32 10.27 -7.53
N THR A 85 -3.44 11.26 -6.66
CA THR A 85 -2.85 11.27 -5.32
C THR A 85 -3.44 10.19 -4.38
N TYR A 86 -4.74 9.93 -4.45
CA TYR A 86 -5.36 8.86 -3.65
C TYR A 86 -5.16 7.50 -4.31
N THR A 87 -5.12 7.45 -5.66
CA THR A 87 -4.82 6.21 -6.39
C THR A 87 -3.45 5.65 -6.02
N THR A 88 -2.41 6.49 -6.02
CA THR A 88 -1.04 6.11 -5.66
C THR A 88 -0.94 5.62 -4.21
N LEU A 89 -1.67 6.25 -3.29
CA LEU A 89 -1.75 5.83 -1.89
C LEU A 89 -2.30 4.41 -1.75
N VAL A 90 -3.46 4.15 -2.37
CA VAL A 90 -4.15 2.84 -2.30
C VAL A 90 -3.33 1.76 -2.99
N GLU A 91 -2.74 2.07 -4.14
CA GLU A 91 -1.88 1.14 -4.88
C GLU A 91 -0.67 0.71 -4.05
N ARG A 92 0.07 1.69 -3.49
CA ARG A 92 1.22 1.43 -2.65
C ARG A 92 0.88 0.58 -1.43
N ALA A 93 -0.23 0.90 -0.75
CA ALA A 93 -0.68 0.15 0.42
C ALA A 93 -1.07 -1.29 0.07
N ARG A 94 -1.80 -1.49 -1.05
CA ARG A 94 -2.16 -2.82 -1.52
C ARG A 94 -0.94 -3.68 -1.84
N ARG A 95 0.00 -3.13 -2.61
CA ARG A 95 1.23 -3.82 -3.01
C ARG A 95 2.05 -4.22 -1.79
N GLU A 96 2.26 -3.28 -0.87
CA GLU A 96 3.00 -3.52 0.37
C GLU A 96 2.34 -4.58 1.27
N ALA A 97 1.02 -4.55 1.43
CA ALA A 97 0.29 -5.57 2.19
C ALA A 97 0.46 -6.98 1.57
N ILE A 98 0.33 -7.10 0.25
CA ILE A 98 0.51 -8.38 -0.47
C ILE A 98 1.95 -8.87 -0.35
N VAL A 99 2.94 -7.97 -0.50
CA VAL A 99 4.36 -8.33 -0.34
C VAL A 99 4.61 -8.87 1.06
N ARG A 100 4.10 -8.23 2.12
CA ARG A 100 4.26 -8.72 3.50
C ARG A 100 3.65 -10.10 3.71
N MET A 101 2.44 -10.33 3.19
CA MET A 101 1.77 -11.63 3.24
C MET A 101 2.56 -12.71 2.48
N LYS A 102 3.11 -12.38 1.31
CA LYS A 102 4.00 -13.27 0.56
C LYS A 102 5.31 -13.53 1.29
N THR A 103 5.89 -12.54 1.96
CA THR A 103 7.08 -12.71 2.79
C THR A 103 6.81 -13.67 3.95
N GLU A 104 5.63 -13.60 4.59
CA GLU A 104 5.24 -14.56 5.62
C GLU A 104 5.08 -15.98 5.05
N ALA A 105 4.46 -16.12 3.88
CA ALA A 105 4.37 -17.42 3.19
C ALA A 105 5.76 -17.99 2.84
N ALA A 106 6.67 -17.14 2.33
CA ALA A 106 8.05 -17.53 2.03
C ALA A 106 8.80 -18.00 3.29
N ALA A 107 8.62 -17.32 4.43
CA ALA A 107 9.22 -17.70 5.71
C ALA A 107 8.71 -19.05 6.25
N ASN A 108 7.58 -19.55 5.74
CA ASN A 108 7.02 -20.86 6.04
C ASN A 108 7.27 -21.89 4.93
N ASP A 109 8.19 -21.62 3.99
CA ASP A 109 8.49 -22.48 2.83
C ASP A 109 7.23 -22.84 2.02
N MET A 110 6.31 -21.90 1.86
CA MET A 110 5.08 -22.06 1.09
C MET A 110 5.20 -21.43 -0.29
N THR A 111 4.61 -22.07 -1.31
CA THR A 111 4.75 -21.65 -2.72
C THR A 111 3.44 -21.19 -3.35
N HIS A 112 2.31 -21.38 -2.66
CA HIS A 112 0.99 -20.99 -3.15
C HIS A 112 0.19 -20.31 -2.04
N ILE A 113 -0.60 -19.29 -2.36
CA ILE A 113 -1.55 -18.66 -1.43
C ILE A 113 -2.94 -18.72 -2.08
N ALA A 114 -3.86 -19.44 -1.45
CA ALA A 114 -5.25 -19.53 -1.87
C ALA A 114 -6.12 -18.52 -1.12
N ASN A 115 -7.27 -18.21 -1.72
CA ASN A 115 -8.31 -17.39 -1.12
C ASN A 115 -7.84 -16.00 -0.63
N LEU A 116 -6.98 -15.32 -1.40
CA LEU A 116 -6.56 -13.95 -1.09
C LEU A 116 -7.78 -13.04 -0.86
N ARG A 117 -7.77 -12.33 0.26
CA ARG A 117 -8.69 -11.24 0.56
C ARG A 117 -7.92 -9.98 0.94
N LEU A 118 -8.50 -8.83 0.61
CA LEU A 118 -7.96 -7.52 0.91
C LEU A 118 -9.06 -6.71 1.59
N GLU A 119 -8.81 -6.31 2.82
CA GLU A 119 -9.68 -5.43 3.58
C GLU A 119 -9.02 -4.05 3.67
N THR A 120 -9.83 -3.01 3.68
CA THR A 120 -9.33 -1.63 3.77
C THR A 120 -10.10 -0.84 4.82
N ALA A 121 -9.39 -0.07 5.64
CA ALA A 121 -9.98 0.83 6.62
C ALA A 121 -9.37 2.24 6.51
N SER A 122 -10.17 3.27 6.80
CA SER A 122 -9.66 4.64 6.94
C SER A 122 -9.21 4.86 8.38
N VAL A 123 -7.93 5.19 8.59
CA VAL A 123 -7.35 5.41 9.93
C VAL A 123 -7.21 6.91 10.19
N PHE A 124 -8.28 7.67 9.97
CA PHE A 124 -8.30 9.12 10.22
C PHE A 124 -9.56 9.52 10.99
N LYS A 125 -9.38 10.07 12.20
CA LYS A 125 -10.48 10.32 13.16
C LYS A 125 -11.20 11.67 12.99
N ASN A 126 -10.71 12.61 12.18
CA ASN A 126 -11.12 14.02 12.30
C ASN A 126 -11.96 14.64 11.18
N ALA A 127 -12.44 13.90 10.18
CA ALA A 127 -13.51 14.40 9.30
C ALA A 127 -14.14 13.24 8.52
N LYS A 128 -15.48 13.16 8.51
CA LYS A 128 -16.29 12.17 7.76
C LYS A 128 -16.03 12.15 6.24
N THR A 129 -15.21 13.06 5.72
CA THR A 129 -15.00 13.31 4.29
C THR A 129 -13.53 13.27 3.85
N ASP A 130 -12.57 13.03 4.75
CA ASP A 130 -11.17 13.35 4.49
C ASP A 130 -10.25 12.12 4.70
N ILE A 131 -9.70 11.59 3.61
CA ILE A 131 -8.80 10.41 3.64
C ILE A 131 -7.41 10.88 4.08
N GLY A 132 -7.03 10.62 5.34
CA GLY A 132 -5.69 10.96 5.88
C GLY A 132 -4.71 9.81 5.88
N SER A 133 -5.23 8.60 5.90
CA SER A 133 -4.44 7.38 5.87
C SER A 133 -5.36 6.23 5.47
N ILE A 134 -4.75 5.17 4.96
CA ILE A 134 -5.43 3.93 4.63
C ILE A 134 -4.67 2.78 5.28
N GLU A 135 -5.42 1.91 5.94
CA GLU A 135 -4.99 0.58 6.30
C GLU A 135 -5.39 -0.39 5.19
N VAL A 136 -4.48 -1.26 4.80
CA VAL A 136 -4.77 -2.40 3.94
C VAL A 136 -4.30 -3.67 4.64
N PHE A 137 -5.22 -4.62 4.78
CA PHE A 137 -4.97 -5.93 5.35
C PHE A 137 -5.17 -7.01 4.28
N ALA A 138 -4.07 -7.64 3.87
CA ALA A 138 -4.06 -8.79 2.99
C ALA A 138 -4.00 -10.08 3.80
N TYR A 139 -4.79 -11.10 3.45
CA TYR A 139 -4.70 -12.41 4.08
C TYR A 139 -5.16 -13.54 3.17
N GLY A 140 -4.74 -14.76 3.49
CA GLY A 140 -5.10 -15.97 2.79
C GLY A 140 -4.53 -17.23 3.46
N THR A 141 -4.61 -18.35 2.76
CA THR A 141 -4.04 -19.62 3.22
C THR A 141 -2.87 -19.98 2.33
N ALA A 142 -1.66 -19.99 2.88
CA ALA A 142 -0.47 -20.46 2.19
C ALA A 142 -0.39 -21.98 2.21
N LEU A 143 0.03 -22.57 1.10
CA LEU A 143 -0.01 -24.00 0.80
C LEU A 143 1.34 -24.47 0.26
N ARG A 144 1.67 -25.74 0.54
CA ARG A 144 2.82 -26.45 -0.03
C ARG A 144 2.40 -27.75 -0.68
#